data_AF-A0AAW7M5R9-F1
#
_entry.id   AF-A0AAW7M5R9-F1
#
_cell.length_a   1.000
_cell.length_b   1.000
_cell.length_c   1.000
_cell.angle_alpha   90.00
_cell.angle_beta   90.00
_cell.angle_gamma   90.00
#
_symmetry.space_group_name_H-M   'P 1'
#
loop_
_entity.id
_entity.type
_entity.pdbx_description
1 polymer ?
#
loop_
_entity_poly.entity_id
_entity_poly.type
_entity_poly.pdbx_seq_one_letter_code
_entity_poly.pdbx_strand_id
1 'polypeptide(L)'
;MTEAPRPTPGALTRYRVMAIITGTLLIVVFLGMLRYIDALGVPESWDPFFLTLAQVHGVVYIVYLATVMQLWLQARWGYGRLATMFFGGIVPLLSFFVERRITHELRPASEERA
;
A
#
# COMPACT_ATOMS: atom_id res chain seq x y z
N MET A 1 26.21 0.13 14.43
CA MET A 1 25.06 0.40 13.56
C MET A 1 25.11 -0.59 12.41
N THR A 2 24.41 -1.72 12.51
CA THR A 2 24.41 -2.75 11.45
C THR A 2 23.61 -2.20 10.27
N GLU A 3 24.28 -1.83 9.18
CA GLU A 3 23.59 -1.48 7.94
C GLU A 3 22.73 -2.66 7.51
N ALA A 4 21.40 -2.50 7.55
CA ALA A 4 20.51 -3.48 6.98
C ALA A 4 20.81 -3.58 5.47
N PRO A 5 20.91 -4.79 4.90
CA PRO A 5 21.19 -4.95 3.47
C PRO A 5 20.19 -4.15 2.63
N ARG A 6 20.69 -3.33 1.71
CA ARG A 6 19.83 -2.56 0.81
C ARG A 6 19.14 -3.52 -0.16
N PRO A 7 17.80 -3.58 -0.19
CA PRO A 7 17.09 -4.43 -1.13
C PRO A 7 17.43 -4.05 -2.58
N THR A 8 17.37 -5.03 -3.47
CA THR A 8 17.74 -4.81 -4.88
C THR A 8 16.83 -3.75 -5.52
N PRO A 9 17.36 -2.88 -6.40
CA PRO A 9 16.57 -1.84 -7.06
C PRO A 9 15.31 -2.39 -7.75
N GLY A 10 15.42 -3.58 -8.36
CA GLY A 10 14.30 -4.26 -9.02
C GLY A 10 13.18 -4.70 -8.06
N ALA A 11 13.51 -5.16 -6.85
CA ALA A 11 12.50 -5.54 -5.85
C ALA A 11 11.73 -4.31 -5.34
N LEU A 12 12.42 -3.19 -5.13
CA LEU A 12 11.80 -1.92 -4.75
C LEU A 12 10.85 -1.39 -5.82
N THR A 13 11.23 -1.46 -7.10
CA THR A 13 10.37 -1.03 -8.21
C THR A 13 9.11 -1.88 -8.30
N ARG A 14 9.22 -3.22 -8.21
CA ARG A 14 8.06 -4.12 -8.23
C ARG A 14 7.10 -3.84 -7.08
N TYR A 15 7.65 -3.67 -5.87
CA TYR A 15 6.85 -3.29 -4.71
C TYR A 15 6.13 -1.95 -4.92
N ARG A 16 6.82 -0.91 -5.41
CA ARG A 16 6.18 0.40 -5.67
C ARG A 16 5.07 0.31 -6.70
N VAL A 17 5.29 -0.38 -7.81
CA VAL A 17 4.29 -0.58 -8.85
C VAL A 17 3.07 -1.30 -8.28
N MET A 18 3.27 -2.40 -7.57
CA MET A 18 2.16 -3.14 -6.95
C MET A 18 1.44 -2.31 -5.88
N ALA A 19 2.18 -1.54 -5.06
CA ALA A 19 1.59 -0.67 -4.05
C ALA A 19 0.66 0.40 -4.67
N ILE A 20 1.08 1.01 -5.79
CA ILE A 20 0.27 2.00 -6.51
C ILE A 20 -0.99 1.35 -7.10
N ILE A 21 -0.85 0.18 -7.73
CA ILE A 21 -1.98 -0.54 -8.33
C ILE A 21 -2.99 -0.95 -7.25
N THR A 22 -2.53 -1.63 -6.19
CA THR A 22 -3.37 -2.08 -5.08
C THR A 22 -4.04 -0.91 -4.37
N GLY A 23 -3.30 0.17 -4.09
CA GLY A 23 -3.83 1.36 -3.43
C GLY A 23 -4.86 2.10 -4.27
N THR A 24 -4.65 2.22 -5.58
CA THR A 24 -5.62 2.84 -6.50
C THR A 24 -6.91 2.02 -6.56
N LEU A 25 -6.81 0.70 -6.71
CA LEU A 25 -7.97 -0.18 -6.70
C LEU A 25 -8.73 -0.12 -5.36
N LEU A 26 -8.00 -0.08 -4.24
CA LEU A 26 -8.59 0.03 -2.90
C LEU A 26 -9.43 1.32 -2.76
N ILE A 27 -8.92 2.45 -3.26
CA ILE A 27 -9.66 3.73 -3.22
C ILE A 27 -10.96 3.63 -4.02
N VAL A 28 -10.94 3.03 -5.22
CA VAL A 28 -12.16 2.91 -6.03
C VAL A 28 -13.18 1.99 -5.36
N VAL A 29 -12.73 0.87 -4.78
CA VAL A 29 -13.61 -0.04 -4.02
C VAL A 29 -14.19 0.65 -2.77
N PHE A 30 -13.38 1.46 -2.08
CA PHE A 30 -13.82 2.24 -0.92
C PHE A 30 -14.85 3.31 -1.30
N LEU A 31 -14.70 3.97 -2.46
CA LEU A 31 -15.72 4.88 -2.98
C LEU A 31 -17.04 4.13 -3.26
N GLY A 32 -16.96 2.87 -3.71
CA GLY A 32 -18.14 2.00 -3.82
C GLY A 32 -18.88 1.79 -2.49
N MET A 33 -18.19 1.81 -1.35
CA MET A 33 -18.84 1.72 -0.03
C MET A 33 -19.67 2.95 0.32
N LEU A 34 -19.41 4.11 -0.29
CA LEU A 34 -20.21 5.32 -0.06
C LEU A 34 -21.66 5.14 -0.52
N ARG A 35 -21.95 4.15 -1.36
CA ARG A 35 -23.31 3.80 -1.78
C ARG A 35 -24.19 3.28 -0.64
N TYR A 36 -23.60 2.82 0.47
CA TYR A 36 -24.35 2.48 1.68
C TYR A 36 -24.76 3.71 2.50
N ILE A 37 -24.35 4.91 2.08
CA ILE A 37 -24.79 6.17 2.66
C ILE A 37 -25.87 6.74 1.74
N ASP A 38 -27.14 6.53 2.10
CA ASP A 38 -28.30 6.94 1.29
C ASP A 38 -28.27 8.43 0.93
N ALA A 39 -27.69 9.27 1.81
CA ALA A 39 -27.54 10.71 1.60
C ALA A 39 -26.67 11.09 0.38
N LEU A 40 -25.83 10.18 -0.12
CA LEU A 40 -24.93 10.43 -1.25
C LEU A 40 -25.54 10.05 -2.61
N GLY A 41 -26.69 9.38 -2.65
CA GLY A 41 -27.46 9.15 -3.88
C GLY A 41 -26.73 8.36 -4.97
N VAL A 42 -25.82 7.45 -4.60
CA VAL A 42 -25.07 6.64 -5.58
C VAL A 42 -26.02 5.61 -6.23
N PRO A 43 -26.13 5.54 -7.57
CA PRO A 43 -27.07 4.63 -8.22
C PRO A 43 -26.68 3.16 -8.06
N GLU A 44 -27.65 2.28 -7.79
CA GLU A 44 -27.46 0.83 -7.66
C GLU A 44 -26.91 0.16 -8.94
N SER A 45 -27.07 0.80 -10.10
CA SER A 45 -26.54 0.29 -11.37
C SER A 45 -25.01 0.11 -11.39
N TRP A 46 -24.30 0.74 -10.45
CA TRP A 46 -22.84 0.64 -10.33
C TRP A 46 -22.38 -0.52 -9.43
N ASP A 47 -23.29 -1.21 -8.75
CA ASP A 47 -22.95 -2.33 -7.85
C ASP A 47 -22.14 -3.43 -8.54
N PRO A 48 -22.47 -3.89 -9.77
CA PRO A 48 -21.68 -4.90 -10.46
C PRO A 48 -20.24 -4.44 -10.76
N PHE A 49 -20.07 -3.15 -11.04
CA PHE A 49 -18.77 -2.55 -11.32
C PHE A 49 -17.88 -2.55 -10.06
N PHE A 50 -18.40 -2.05 -8.93
CA PHE A 50 -17.65 -2.03 -7.68
C PHE A 50 -17.37 -3.44 -7.14
N LEU A 51 -18.31 -4.38 -7.29
CA LEU A 51 -18.12 -5.77 -6.91
C LEU A 51 -16.96 -6.42 -7.72
N THR A 52 -16.94 -6.19 -9.03
CA THR A 52 -15.87 -6.69 -9.91
C THR A 52 -14.52 -6.12 -9.49
N LEU A 53 -14.45 -4.82 -9.22
CA LEU A 53 -13.21 -4.17 -8.76
C LEU A 53 -12.76 -4.69 -7.39
N ALA A 54 -13.68 -5.00 -6.49
CA ALA A 54 -13.36 -5.60 -5.19
C ALA A 54 -12.72 -6.99 -5.35
N GLN A 55 -13.26 -7.82 -6.27
CA GLN A 55 -12.68 -9.12 -6.61
C GLN A 55 -11.28 -8.98 -7.23
N VAL A 56 -11.14 -8.07 -8.21
CA VAL A 56 -9.85 -7.78 -8.87
C VAL A 56 -8.82 -7.29 -7.84
N HIS A 57 -9.21 -6.37 -6.96
CA HIS A 57 -8.36 -5.91 -5.87
C HIS A 57 -7.88 -7.07 -5.00
N GLY A 58 -8.77 -7.98 -4.60
CA GLY A 58 -8.40 -9.16 -3.81
C GLY A 58 -7.33 -10.02 -4.47
N VAL A 59 -7.46 -10.31 -5.77
CA VAL A 59 -6.45 -11.07 -6.53
C VAL A 59 -5.13 -10.31 -6.63
N VAL A 60 -5.18 -9.01 -6.97
CA VAL A 60 -4.00 -8.15 -7.08
C VAL A 60 -3.30 -7.99 -5.73
N TYR A 61 -4.06 -7.96 -4.63
CA TYR A 61 -3.53 -7.87 -3.26
C TYR A 61 -2.67 -9.09 -2.91
N ILE A 62 -3.05 -10.30 -3.34
CA ILE A 62 -2.24 -11.50 -3.14
C ILE A 62 -0.87 -11.36 -3.83
N VAL A 63 -0.85 -10.84 -5.06
CA VAL A 63 0.41 -10.59 -5.80
C VAL A 63 1.23 -9.52 -5.09
N TYR A 64 0.59 -8.45 -4.59
CA TYR A 64 1.25 -7.43 -3.79
C TYR A 64 1.93 -8.02 -2.55
N LEU A 65 1.25 -8.90 -1.80
CA LEU A 65 1.82 -9.57 -0.64
C LEU A 65 3.06 -10.39 -0.97
N ALA A 66 3.08 -11.06 -2.13
CA ALA A 66 4.28 -11.76 -2.59
C ALA A 66 5.46 -10.80 -2.80
N THR A 67 5.22 -9.61 -3.37
CA THR A 67 6.27 -8.58 -3.52
C THR A 67 6.73 -7.97 -2.20
N VAL A 68 5.79 -7.77 -1.25
CA VAL A 68 6.11 -7.35 0.12
C VAL A 68 6.98 -8.39 0.80
N MET A 69 6.66 -9.67 0.64
CA MET A 69 7.45 -10.75 1.22
C MET A 69 8.84 -10.86 0.63
N GLN A 70 8.96 -10.74 -0.70
CA GLN A 70 10.25 -10.68 -1.35
C GLN A 70 11.10 -9.50 -0.82
N LEU A 71 10.51 -8.32 -0.66
CA LEU A 71 11.21 -7.14 -0.16
C LEU A 71 11.60 -7.28 1.32
N TRP A 72 10.70 -7.81 2.15
CA TRP A 72 10.93 -8.02 3.58
C TRP A 72 12.04 -9.04 3.83
N LEU A 73 12.04 -10.16 3.09
CA LEU A 73 13.10 -11.17 3.18
C LEU A 73 14.47 -10.61 2.76
N GLN A 74 14.52 -9.76 1.72
CA GLN A 74 15.76 -9.13 1.26
C GLN A 74 16.28 -8.07 2.23
N ALA A 75 15.39 -7.23 2.76
CA ALA A 75 15.77 -6.10 3.61
C ALA A 75 15.96 -6.48 5.09
N ARG A 76 15.53 -7.69 5.50
CA ARG A 76 15.58 -8.22 6.88
C ARG A 76 15.01 -7.25 7.92
N TRP A 77 13.98 -6.49 7.55
CA TRP A 77 13.32 -5.55 8.45
C TRP A 77 12.54 -6.27 9.54
N GLY A 78 12.34 -5.62 10.70
CA GLY A 78 11.50 -6.18 11.76
C GLY A 78 10.03 -6.36 11.33
N TYR A 79 9.30 -7.24 12.03
CA TYR A 79 7.89 -7.55 11.74
C TYR A 79 6.96 -6.32 11.77
N GLY A 80 7.32 -5.27 12.52
CA GLY A 80 6.54 -4.03 12.55
C GLY A 80 6.42 -3.36 11.18
N ARG A 81 7.48 -3.40 10.36
CA ARG A 81 7.48 -2.80 9.02
C ARG A 81 6.73 -3.67 8.01
N LEU A 82 6.78 -4.99 8.18
CA LEU A 82 5.93 -5.93 7.44
C LEU A 82 4.44 -5.65 7.70
N ALA A 83 4.06 -5.54 8.97
CA ALA A 83 2.69 -5.24 9.36
C ALA A 83 2.21 -3.92 8.75
N THR A 84 3.02 -2.86 8.79
CA THR A 84 2.62 -1.57 8.18
C THR A 84 2.44 -1.65 6.66
N MET A 85 3.27 -2.43 5.95
CA MET A 85 3.09 -2.67 4.51
C MET A 85 1.82 -3.49 4.23
N PHE A 86 1.57 -4.52 5.02
CA PHE A 86 0.36 -5.35 4.91
C PHE A 86 -0.90 -4.50 5.11
N PHE A 87 -0.96 -3.72 6.18
CA PHE A 87 -2.10 -2.86 6.50
C PHE A 87 -2.25 -1.68 5.53
N GLY A 88 -1.16 -1.19 4.95
CA GLY A 88 -1.23 -0.16 3.90
C GLY A 88 -2.05 -0.60 2.68
N GLY A 89 -2.06 -1.89 2.36
CA GLY A 89 -2.86 -2.41 1.25
C GLY A 89 -4.34 -2.72 1.58
N ILE A 90 -4.76 -2.63 2.84
CA ILE A 90 -6.13 -2.97 3.29
C ILE A 90 -6.86 -1.76 3.85
N VAL A 91 -6.16 -0.91 4.62
CA VAL A 91 -6.80 0.20 5.32
C VAL A 91 -6.71 1.44 4.43
N PRO A 92 -7.82 1.84 3.78
CA PRO A 92 -7.86 3.11 3.07
C PRO A 92 -7.49 4.20 4.08
N LEU A 93 -6.58 5.10 3.70
CA LEU A 93 -5.94 6.16 4.51
C LEU A 93 -4.67 5.77 5.30
N LEU A 94 -4.36 4.48 5.49
CA LEU A 94 -3.15 4.08 6.23
C LEU A 94 -1.88 4.18 5.37
N SER A 95 -2.02 4.03 4.03
CA SER A 95 -0.96 4.35 3.06
C SER A 95 -0.45 5.78 3.20
N PHE A 96 -1.34 6.75 3.46
CA PHE A 96 -0.95 8.15 3.70
C PHE A 96 -0.13 8.32 4.98
N PHE A 97 -0.48 7.57 6.04
CA PHE A 97 0.25 7.61 7.31
C PHE A 97 1.62 6.93 7.21
N VAL A 98 1.68 5.81 6.47
CA VAL A 98 2.93 5.07 6.21
C VAL A 98 3.86 5.87 5.29
N GLU A 99 3.35 6.50 4.24
CA GLU A 99 4.13 7.33 3.33
C GLU A 99 4.67 8.58 4.02
N ARG A 100 3.90 9.19 4.93
CA ARG A 100 4.36 10.28 5.80
C ARG A 100 5.49 9.83 6.73
N ARG A 101 5.41 8.62 7.30
CA ARG A 101 6.43 8.06 8.18
C ARG A 101 7.72 7.69 7.43
N ILE A 102 7.59 7.05 6.27
CA ILE A 102 8.73 6.66 5.44
C ILE A 102 9.44 7.89 4.86
N THR A 103 8.69 8.89 4.40
CA THR A 103 9.27 10.15 3.91
C THR A 103 10.02 10.90 5.01
N HIS A 104 9.52 10.84 6.25
CA HIS A 104 10.21 11.43 7.41
C HIS A 104 11.48 10.66 7.79
N GLU A 105 11.48 9.32 7.68
CA GLU A 105 12.67 8.48 7.93
C GLU A 105 13.72 8.58 6.81
N LEU A 106 13.32 8.99 5.60
CA LEU A 106 14.19 9.18 4.44
C LEU A 106 14.61 10.64 4.22
N ARG A 107 14.09 11.61 4.98
CA ARG A 107 14.59 12.99 4.95
C ARG A 107 15.92 13.01 5.73
N PRO A 108 17.06 13.18 5.05
CA PRO A 108 18.36 13.02 5.68
C PRO A 108 18.59 14.12 6.71
N ALA A 109 19.22 13.73 7.81
CA ALA A 109 20.03 14.59 8.66
C ALA A 109 21.24 15.13 7.86
N SER A 110 20.99 15.90 6.79
CA SER A 110 22.01 16.49 5.92
C SER A 110 22.37 17.93 6.31
N GLU A 111 22.15 18.34 7.56
CA GLU A 111 22.42 19.72 8.00
C GLU A 111 23.41 19.84 9.17
N GLU A 112 23.95 18.75 9.73
CA GLU A 112 24.86 18.85 10.90
C GLU A 112 26.32 18.49 10.57
N ARG A 113 26.82 18.96 9.42
CA ARG A 113 28.26 18.98 9.06
C ARG A 113 28.64 20.17 8.16
N ALA A 114 28.14 21.36 8.46
CA ALA A 114 28.64 22.61 7.89
C ALA A 114 29.04 23.56 9.01
#